data_AF-A0A952BP96-F1
#
_entry.id   AF-A0A952BP96-F1
#
_cell.length_a   1.000
_cell.length_b   1.000
_cell.length_c   1.000
_cell.angle_alpha   90.00
_cell.angle_beta   90.00
_cell.angle_gamma   90.00
#
_symmetry.space_group_name_H-M   'P 1'
#
loop_
_entity.id
_entity.type
_entity.pdbx_description
1 polymer ?
#
loop_
_entity_poly.entity_id
_entity_poly.type
_entity_poly.pdbx_seq_one_letter_code
_entity_poly.pdbx_strand_id
1 'polypeptide(L)'
;MTTIPVIALETIQASLTEADILDAVKGALMAQARGDVNSPPPGMLQLDNPDGECHIKYGHLKGSDTFVIKIACGFYENPKMGLSASSGMMVVFDAKTGVPVCILDDKGWLTNARTAAAGALAAQAGAPPSVDRVGIIGTGEQAALQAKWTCKLLGIKSVTVYGRTASHVKDYVERMAQDGFSVTIAPDIATLMKSCNLVITTTPSNAALIMADDVRPGTHIVAMGTDNPGKQELDAALFPR
;
A
#
# COMPACT_ATOMS: atom_id res chain seq x y z
N MET A 1 -11.14 3.86 37.44
CA MET A 1 -11.19 3.94 35.96
C MET A 1 -9.85 3.44 35.45
N THR A 2 -9.82 2.29 34.80
CA THR A 2 -8.61 1.80 34.13
C THR A 2 -8.41 2.62 32.86
N THR A 3 -7.23 3.23 32.72
CA THR A 3 -6.83 3.94 31.50
C THR A 3 -6.70 2.94 30.34
N ILE A 4 -7.15 3.33 29.15
CA ILE A 4 -7.00 2.50 27.95
C ILE A 4 -5.49 2.40 27.63
N PRO A 5 -4.92 1.19 27.49
CA PRO A 5 -3.52 1.02 27.12
C PRO A 5 -3.21 1.61 25.75
N VAL A 6 -2.07 2.29 25.63
CA VAL A 6 -1.49 2.73 24.35
C VAL A 6 -0.26 1.90 24.06
N ILE A 7 -0.29 1.14 22.96
CA ILE A 7 0.81 0.31 22.51
C ILE A 7 1.66 1.12 21.53
N ALA A 8 2.91 1.36 21.91
CA ALA A 8 3.85 2.14 21.11
C ALA A 8 4.34 1.38 19.87
N LEU A 9 4.76 2.13 18.85
CA LEU A 9 5.25 1.61 17.58
C LEU A 9 6.34 0.54 17.76
N GLU A 10 7.29 0.75 18.66
CA GLU A 10 8.41 -0.17 18.87
C GLU A 10 7.94 -1.53 19.38
N THR A 11 6.92 -1.54 20.25
CA THR A 11 6.27 -2.77 20.71
C THR A 11 5.51 -3.45 19.58
N ILE A 12 4.80 -2.69 18.74
CA ILE A 12 4.07 -3.22 17.58
C ILE A 12 5.06 -3.90 16.61
N GLN A 13 6.16 -3.23 16.27
CA GLN A 13 7.19 -3.75 15.37
C GLN A 13 7.88 -5.00 15.92
N ALA A 14 8.17 -5.03 17.23
CA ALA A 14 8.77 -6.19 17.86
C ALA A 14 7.82 -7.41 17.95
N SER A 15 6.51 -7.19 17.82
CA SER A 15 5.49 -8.23 17.97
C SER A 15 5.10 -8.91 16.65
N LEU A 16 5.60 -8.43 15.51
CA LEU A 16 5.16 -8.86 14.19
C LEU A 16 6.37 -9.14 13.29
N THR A 17 6.37 -10.30 12.65
CA THR A 17 7.23 -10.57 11.51
C THR A 17 6.53 -10.19 10.21
N GLU A 18 7.29 -10.06 9.13
CA GLU A 18 6.72 -9.87 7.79
C GLU A 18 5.80 -11.03 7.39
N ALA A 19 6.13 -12.27 7.80
CA ALA A 19 5.31 -13.44 7.54
C ALA A 19 3.95 -13.35 8.24
N ASP A 20 3.91 -12.92 9.50
CA ASP A 20 2.67 -12.72 10.24
C ASP A 20 1.74 -11.73 9.53
N ILE A 21 2.31 -10.65 8.98
CA ILE A 21 1.55 -9.62 8.26
C ILE A 21 1.00 -10.17 6.93
N LEU A 22 1.82 -10.89 6.17
CA LEU A 22 1.40 -11.53 4.92
C LEU A 22 0.29 -12.54 5.16
N ASP A 23 0.42 -13.39 6.17
CA ASP A 23 -0.58 -14.41 6.51
C ASP A 23 -1.87 -13.78 7.01
N ALA A 24 -1.80 -12.77 7.88
CA ALA A 24 -2.98 -12.05 8.36
C ALA A 24 -3.72 -11.35 7.23
N VAL A 25 -3.01 -10.66 6.33
CA VAL A 25 -3.63 -9.97 5.19
C VAL A 25 -4.21 -10.97 4.18
N LYS A 26 -3.50 -12.07 3.88
CA LYS A 26 -3.99 -13.14 3.01
C LYS A 26 -5.28 -13.75 3.59
N GLY A 27 -5.28 -14.06 4.88
CA GLY A 27 -6.46 -14.55 5.59
C GLY A 27 -7.64 -13.59 5.51
N ALA A 28 -7.41 -12.30 5.73
CA ALA A 28 -8.43 -11.25 5.64
C ALA A 28 -9.00 -11.11 4.21
N LEU A 29 -8.15 -11.12 3.17
CA LEU A 29 -8.59 -11.07 1.77
C LEU A 29 -9.46 -12.28 1.40
N MET A 30 -9.06 -13.48 1.83
CA MET A 30 -9.86 -14.70 1.61
C MET A 30 -11.18 -14.68 2.39
N ALA A 31 -11.18 -14.16 3.62
CA ALA A 31 -12.40 -14.01 4.42
C ALA A 31 -13.36 -12.99 3.80
N GLN A 32 -12.84 -11.87 3.30
CA GLN A 32 -13.63 -10.88 2.55
C GLN A 32 -14.29 -11.51 1.33
N ALA A 33 -13.54 -12.30 0.55
CA ALA A 33 -14.07 -12.99 -0.63
C ALA A 33 -15.20 -13.99 -0.30
N ARG A 34 -15.19 -14.56 0.91
CA ARG A 34 -16.26 -15.44 1.41
C ARG A 34 -17.44 -14.69 2.04
N GLY A 35 -17.36 -13.37 2.20
CA GLY A 35 -18.38 -12.57 2.89
C GLY A 35 -18.32 -12.67 4.43
N ASP A 36 -17.20 -13.11 5.00
CA ASP A 36 -17.01 -13.27 6.44
C ASP A 36 -16.58 -11.96 7.14
N VAL A 37 -16.35 -10.89 6.38
CA VAL A 37 -15.88 -9.60 6.89
C VAL A 37 -16.99 -8.56 6.74
N ASN A 38 -17.39 -7.96 7.85
CA ASN A 38 -18.19 -6.75 7.84
C ASN A 38 -17.25 -5.54 7.81
N SER A 39 -17.14 -4.88 6.66
CA SER A 39 -16.38 -3.64 6.50
C SER A 39 -17.24 -2.58 5.80
N PRO A 40 -17.86 -1.68 6.57
CA PRO A 40 -18.66 -0.60 6.00
C PRO A 40 -17.81 0.41 5.20
N PRO A 41 -18.45 1.25 4.37
CA PRO A 41 -17.73 2.27 3.60
C PRO A 41 -16.86 3.17 4.49
N PRO A 42 -15.67 3.58 4.01
CA PRO A 42 -14.78 4.45 4.76
C PRO A 42 -15.43 5.83 5.01
N GLY A 43 -15.27 6.36 6.21
CA GLY A 43 -15.50 7.77 6.48
C GLY A 43 -14.35 8.60 5.92
N MET A 44 -14.66 9.70 5.25
CA MET A 44 -13.67 10.60 4.65
C MET A 44 -13.89 12.02 5.17
N LEU A 45 -12.81 12.64 5.64
CA LEU A 45 -12.78 14.03 6.06
C LEU A 45 -11.67 14.73 5.26
N GLN A 46 -12.06 15.65 4.38
CA GLN A 46 -11.13 16.57 3.73
C GLN A 46 -10.91 17.76 4.65
N LEU A 47 -9.66 18.20 4.75
CA LEU A 47 -9.23 19.37 5.49
C LEU A 47 -8.68 20.39 4.51
N ASP A 48 -9.19 21.61 4.61
CA ASP A 48 -8.69 22.75 3.86
C ASP A 48 -7.78 23.60 4.77
N ASN A 49 -6.65 24.06 4.23
CA ASN A 49 -5.70 24.98 4.90
C ASN A 49 -5.05 24.45 6.21
N PRO A 50 -4.01 23.59 6.15
CA PRO A 50 -3.39 23.03 4.95
C PRO A 50 -4.21 21.88 4.35
N ASP A 51 -4.00 21.61 3.07
CA ASP A 51 -4.63 20.47 2.39
C ASP A 51 -4.23 19.16 3.05
N GLY A 52 -5.22 18.35 3.41
CA GLY A 52 -5.03 17.08 4.08
C GLY A 52 -6.30 16.25 4.12
N GLU A 53 -6.14 14.97 4.42
CA GLU A 53 -7.24 14.01 4.46
C GLU A 53 -7.15 13.16 5.72
N CYS A 54 -8.31 12.79 6.29
CA CYS A 54 -8.44 11.81 7.35
C CYS A 54 -9.49 10.77 6.96
N HIS A 55 -9.09 9.51 7.00
CA HIS A 55 -9.94 8.36 6.67
C HIS A 55 -10.18 7.51 7.90
N ILE A 56 -11.45 7.25 8.19
CA ILE A 56 -11.89 6.33 9.23
C ILE A 56 -12.35 5.05 8.56
N LYS A 57 -11.64 3.95 8.81
CA LYS A 57 -11.94 2.62 8.28
C LYS A 57 -12.19 1.68 9.43
N TYR A 58 -13.21 0.85 9.36
CA TYR A 58 -13.55 -0.07 10.44
C TYR A 58 -14.02 -1.40 9.88
N GLY A 59 -13.81 -2.44 10.65
CA GLY A 59 -14.19 -3.78 10.24
C GLY A 59 -14.20 -4.78 11.37
N HIS A 60 -15.04 -5.79 11.20
CA HIS A 60 -15.15 -6.94 12.07
C HIS A 60 -15.10 -8.22 11.23
N LEU A 61 -14.16 -9.10 11.57
CA LEU A 61 -14.12 -10.45 11.03
C LEU A 61 -15.10 -11.33 11.85
N LYS A 62 -16.01 -12.02 11.17
CA LYS A 62 -16.97 -12.91 11.81
C LYS A 62 -16.28 -13.91 12.76
N GLY A 63 -16.73 -13.94 14.00
CA GLY A 63 -16.18 -14.80 15.05
C GLY A 63 -14.94 -14.25 15.78
N SER A 64 -14.40 -13.09 15.35
CA SER A 64 -13.35 -12.39 16.10
C SER A 64 -13.90 -11.81 17.40
N ASP A 65 -13.12 -11.91 18.48
CA ASP A 65 -13.40 -11.28 19.77
C ASP A 65 -13.22 -9.76 19.74
N THR A 66 -12.60 -9.21 18.69
CA THR A 66 -12.36 -7.77 18.54
C THR A 66 -12.79 -7.23 17.18
N PHE A 67 -13.14 -5.95 17.15
CA PHE A 67 -13.22 -5.14 15.93
C PHE A 67 -12.27 -3.95 16.03
N VAL A 68 -11.87 -3.39 14.89
CA VAL A 68 -10.86 -2.33 14.84
C VAL A 68 -11.40 -1.13 14.07
N ILE A 69 -11.13 0.06 14.61
CA ILE A 69 -11.27 1.33 13.91
C ILE A 69 -9.87 1.86 13.62
N LYS A 70 -9.56 2.07 12.35
CA LYS A 70 -8.33 2.71 11.88
C LYS A 70 -8.60 4.15 11.52
N ILE A 71 -7.78 5.04 12.05
CA ILE A 71 -7.75 6.47 11.73
C ILE A 71 -6.45 6.73 10.99
N ALA A 72 -6.53 7.06 9.70
CA ALA A 72 -5.36 7.29 8.86
C ALA A 72 -5.42 8.68 8.25
N CYS A 73 -4.34 9.44 8.40
CA CYS A 73 -4.22 10.80 7.88
C CYS A 73 -3.19 10.86 6.75
N GLY A 74 -3.47 11.69 5.74
CA GLY A 74 -2.58 12.02 4.64
C GLY A 74 -2.38 13.54 4.56
N PHE A 75 -1.13 13.99 4.69
CA PHE A 75 -0.73 15.40 4.58
C PHE A 75 0.54 15.45 3.74
N TYR A 76 0.41 15.57 2.42
CA TYR A 76 1.51 15.38 1.48
C TYR A 76 2.61 16.45 1.55
N GLU A 77 2.34 17.58 2.22
CA GLU A 77 3.27 18.68 2.45
C GLU A 77 4.07 18.55 3.77
N ASN A 78 3.69 17.62 4.66
CA ASN A 78 4.40 17.33 5.91
C ASN A 78 5.91 17.10 5.76
N PRO A 79 6.42 16.46 4.67
CA PRO A 79 7.86 16.28 4.50
C PRO A 79 8.65 17.60 4.49
N LYS A 80 8.04 18.73 4.09
CA LYS A 80 8.68 20.06 4.17
C LYS A 80 8.94 20.52 5.60
N MET A 81 8.24 19.93 6.57
CA MET A 81 8.37 20.17 8.00
C MET A 81 9.11 19.04 8.73
N GLY A 82 9.67 18.07 8.00
CA GLY A 82 10.32 16.90 8.59
C GLY A 82 9.36 15.86 9.19
N LEU A 83 8.07 15.93 8.86
CA LEU A 83 7.05 14.98 9.29
C LEU A 83 6.72 13.97 8.17
N SER A 84 6.22 12.79 8.54
CA SER A 84 5.72 11.82 7.57
C SER A 84 4.47 12.34 6.86
N ALA A 85 4.38 12.08 5.55
CA ALA A 85 3.20 12.40 4.74
C ALA A 85 1.97 11.57 5.14
N SER A 86 2.18 10.42 5.77
CA SER A 86 1.10 9.58 6.30
C SER A 86 1.32 9.34 7.79
N SER A 87 0.24 9.41 8.56
CA SER A 87 0.23 9.11 10.00
C SER A 87 -1.11 8.45 10.35
N GLY A 88 -1.23 7.96 11.58
CA GLY A 88 -2.47 7.33 12.04
C GLY A 88 -2.29 6.52 13.30
N MET A 89 -3.40 5.90 13.70
CA MET A 89 -3.49 4.96 14.80
C MET A 89 -4.64 3.98 14.54
N MET A 90 -4.68 2.92 15.35
CA MET A 90 -5.83 2.02 15.40
C MET A 90 -6.38 1.96 16.82
N VAL A 91 -7.69 1.83 16.95
CA VAL A 91 -8.38 1.61 18.21
C VAL A 91 -9.06 0.25 18.15
N VAL A 92 -8.72 -0.60 19.11
CA VAL A 92 -9.25 -1.96 19.20
C VAL A 92 -10.37 -1.99 20.24
N PHE A 93 -11.47 -2.62 19.89
CA PHE A 93 -12.64 -2.77 20.76
C PHE A 93 -12.96 -4.24 20.94
N ASP A 94 -13.44 -4.58 22.13
CA ASP A 94 -14.06 -5.88 22.39
C ASP A 94 -15.40 -5.95 21.64
N ALA A 95 -15.56 -6.97 20.80
CA ALA A 95 -16.72 -7.09 19.91
C ALA A 95 -18.00 -7.52 20.63
N LYS A 96 -17.90 -8.01 21.88
CA LYS A 96 -19.05 -8.45 22.69
C LYS A 96 -19.62 -7.31 23.52
N THR A 97 -18.76 -6.43 24.02
CA THR A 97 -19.10 -5.39 25.00
C THR A 97 -18.98 -3.97 24.44
N GLY A 98 -18.25 -3.78 23.35
CA GLY A 98 -17.93 -2.46 22.81
C GLY A 98 -16.93 -1.66 23.65
N VAL A 99 -16.32 -2.27 24.67
CA VAL A 99 -15.33 -1.62 25.53
C VAL A 99 -14.00 -1.48 24.77
N PRO A 100 -13.36 -0.29 24.77
CA PRO A 100 -12.04 -0.13 24.18
C PRO A 100 -11.00 -1.02 24.89
N VAL A 101 -10.24 -1.77 24.10
CA VAL A 101 -9.19 -2.69 24.56
C VAL A 101 -7.84 -1.98 24.61
N CYS A 102 -7.44 -1.33 23.52
CA CYS A 102 -6.19 -0.57 23.43
C CYS A 102 -6.20 0.39 22.24
N ILE A 103 -5.24 1.32 22.24
CA ILE A 103 -4.85 2.12 21.09
C ILE A 103 -3.51 1.60 20.59
N LEU A 104 -3.39 1.36 19.30
CA LEU A 104 -2.13 1.08 18.63
C LEU A 104 -1.63 2.40 18.03
N ASP A 105 -0.63 3.01 18.67
CA ASP A 105 0.07 4.20 18.15
C ASP A 105 1.08 3.78 17.07
N ASP A 106 0.56 3.28 15.94
CA ASP A 106 1.36 2.71 14.86
C ASP A 106 2.03 3.77 13.99
N LYS A 107 1.67 5.05 14.14
CA LYS A 107 2.20 6.18 13.36
C LYS A 107 2.11 5.93 11.85
N GLY A 108 1.09 5.17 11.40
CA GLY A 108 0.90 4.75 10.01
C GLY A 108 1.73 3.56 9.55
N TRP A 109 2.57 2.96 10.39
CA TRP A 109 3.41 1.81 10.03
C TRP A 109 2.60 0.58 9.65
N LEU A 110 1.55 0.22 10.43
CA LEU A 110 0.67 -0.89 10.08
C LEU A 110 -0.09 -0.59 8.80
N THR A 111 -0.47 0.67 8.55
CA THR A 111 -1.04 1.09 7.26
C THR A 111 -0.08 0.80 6.12
N ASN A 112 1.20 1.13 6.27
CA ASN A 112 2.19 0.88 5.24
C ASN A 112 2.41 -0.62 4.98
N ALA A 113 2.62 -1.39 6.05
CA ALA A 113 2.90 -2.81 5.99
C ALA A 113 1.73 -3.61 5.39
N ARG A 114 0.49 -3.38 5.87
CA ARG A 114 -0.68 -4.09 5.32
C ARG A 114 -0.98 -3.71 3.86
N THR A 115 -0.67 -2.48 3.44
CA THR A 115 -0.85 -2.04 2.05
C THR A 115 0.16 -2.74 1.14
N ALA A 116 1.42 -2.86 1.60
CA ALA A 116 2.47 -3.63 0.94
C ALA A 116 2.09 -5.12 0.81
N ALA A 117 1.61 -5.75 1.89
CA ALA A 117 1.14 -7.13 1.85
C ALA A 117 0.02 -7.34 0.83
N ALA A 118 -1.01 -6.48 0.85
CA ALA A 118 -2.14 -6.62 -0.06
C ALA A 118 -1.70 -6.51 -1.53
N GLY A 119 -0.85 -5.53 -1.86
CA GLY A 119 -0.33 -5.36 -3.21
C GLY A 119 0.61 -6.49 -3.64
N ALA A 120 1.50 -6.94 -2.76
CA ALA A 120 2.40 -8.06 -3.04
C ALA A 120 1.67 -9.39 -3.23
N LEU A 121 0.63 -9.67 -2.43
CA LEU A 121 -0.22 -10.85 -2.58
C LEU A 121 -1.03 -10.80 -3.88
N ALA A 122 -1.57 -9.63 -4.24
CA ALA A 122 -2.27 -9.43 -5.51
C ALA A 122 -1.31 -9.59 -6.71
N ALA A 123 -0.08 -9.07 -6.58
CA ALA A 123 0.96 -9.22 -7.58
C ALA A 123 1.37 -10.69 -7.76
N GLN A 124 1.57 -11.43 -6.66
CA GLN A 124 1.88 -12.86 -6.69
C GLN A 124 0.75 -13.68 -7.31
N ALA A 125 -0.50 -13.43 -6.91
CA ALA A 125 -1.65 -14.20 -7.38
C ALA A 125 -1.94 -14.02 -8.87
N GLY A 126 -1.70 -12.82 -9.41
CA GLY A 126 -1.87 -12.52 -10.84
C GLY A 126 -0.58 -12.54 -11.66
N ALA A 127 0.55 -12.95 -11.07
CA ALA A 127 1.83 -12.91 -11.75
C ALA A 127 1.81 -13.74 -13.04
N PRO A 128 2.35 -13.21 -14.16
CA PRO A 128 2.59 -14.00 -15.35
C PRO A 128 3.52 -15.20 -15.07
N PRO A 129 3.55 -16.23 -15.93
CA PRO A 129 4.38 -17.43 -15.71
C PRO A 129 5.88 -17.17 -15.52
N SER A 130 6.37 -16.06 -16.04
CA SER A 130 7.75 -15.61 -15.88
C SER A 130 7.77 -14.10 -15.66
N VAL A 131 8.48 -13.66 -14.63
CA VAL A 131 8.68 -12.26 -14.27
C VAL A 131 10.17 -12.03 -14.04
N ASP A 132 10.85 -11.37 -14.98
CA ASP A 132 12.28 -11.07 -14.87
C ASP A 132 12.55 -9.90 -13.92
N ARG A 133 11.59 -8.97 -13.82
CA ARG A 133 11.68 -7.74 -13.04
C ARG A 133 10.29 -7.18 -12.73
N VAL A 134 10.16 -6.51 -11.60
CA VAL A 134 8.93 -5.77 -11.24
C VAL A 134 9.04 -4.33 -11.73
N GLY A 135 8.03 -3.87 -12.46
CA GLY A 135 7.87 -2.47 -12.84
C GLY A 135 7.21 -1.68 -11.70
N ILE A 136 7.79 -0.54 -11.32
CA ILE A 136 7.27 0.33 -10.26
C ILE A 136 7.08 1.74 -10.81
N ILE A 137 5.86 2.27 -10.73
CA ILE A 137 5.54 3.66 -11.08
C ILE A 137 5.28 4.43 -9.78
N GLY A 138 6.22 5.32 -9.44
CA GLY A 138 6.27 6.02 -8.17
C GLY A 138 7.58 5.74 -7.41
N THR A 139 7.95 6.63 -6.50
CA THR A 139 9.21 6.56 -5.73
C THR A 139 9.02 6.79 -4.24
N GLY A 140 7.77 6.76 -3.76
CA GLY A 140 7.43 6.96 -2.35
C GLY A 140 7.69 5.73 -1.47
N GLU A 141 7.17 5.76 -0.25
CA GLU A 141 7.32 4.66 0.70
C GLU A 141 6.67 3.36 0.20
N GLN A 142 5.44 3.46 -0.32
CA GLN A 142 4.75 2.30 -0.91
C GLN A 142 5.50 1.75 -2.12
N ALA A 143 6.13 2.58 -2.96
CA ALA A 143 6.92 2.09 -4.09
C ALA A 143 8.04 1.12 -3.65
N ALA A 144 8.68 1.41 -2.51
CA ALA A 144 9.77 0.57 -2.00
C ALA A 144 9.22 -0.70 -1.34
N LEU A 145 8.18 -0.58 -0.51
CA LEU A 145 7.59 -1.73 0.17
C LEU A 145 6.94 -2.71 -0.81
N GLN A 146 6.19 -2.20 -1.79
CA GLN A 146 5.58 -3.02 -2.85
C GLN A 146 6.64 -3.78 -3.64
N ALA A 147 7.73 -3.11 -4.04
CA ALA A 147 8.85 -3.75 -4.72
C ALA A 147 9.48 -4.84 -3.85
N LYS A 148 9.86 -4.51 -2.60
CA LYS A 148 10.53 -5.43 -1.69
C LYS A 148 9.73 -6.71 -1.45
N TRP A 149 8.45 -6.57 -1.09
CA TRP A 149 7.62 -7.70 -0.69
C TRP A 149 7.20 -8.53 -1.90
N THR A 150 6.87 -7.89 -3.03
CA THR A 150 6.57 -8.59 -4.28
C THR A 150 7.78 -9.40 -4.76
N CYS A 151 8.95 -8.76 -4.85
CA CYS A 151 10.18 -9.43 -5.27
C CYS A 151 10.54 -10.60 -4.36
N LYS A 152 10.38 -10.46 -3.04
CA LYS A 152 10.60 -11.56 -2.09
C LYS A 152 9.65 -12.73 -2.33
N LEU A 153 8.36 -12.47 -2.53
CA LEU A 153 7.35 -13.50 -2.84
C LEU A 153 7.58 -14.19 -4.18
N LEU A 154 8.23 -13.53 -5.13
CA LEU A 154 8.57 -14.05 -6.45
C LEU A 154 9.99 -14.61 -6.55
N GLY A 155 10.82 -14.47 -5.52
CA GLY A 155 12.21 -14.93 -5.53
C GLY A 155 13.14 -14.14 -6.46
N ILE A 156 12.83 -12.88 -6.77
CA ILE A 156 13.62 -12.01 -7.65
C ILE A 156 14.17 -10.79 -6.91
N LYS A 157 15.11 -10.06 -7.53
CA LYS A 157 15.68 -8.81 -6.98
C LYS A 157 15.82 -7.68 -8.00
N SER A 158 15.16 -7.83 -9.14
CA SER A 158 15.25 -6.87 -10.26
C SER A 158 14.02 -5.99 -10.30
N VAL A 159 14.24 -4.67 -10.30
CA VAL A 159 13.17 -3.66 -10.35
C VAL A 159 13.45 -2.70 -11.50
N THR A 160 12.41 -2.26 -12.19
CA THR A 160 12.47 -1.10 -13.08
C THR A 160 11.55 -0.03 -12.56
N VAL A 161 12.09 1.16 -12.28
CA VAL A 161 11.35 2.24 -11.63
C VAL A 161 11.18 3.43 -12.57
N TYR A 162 10.01 4.05 -12.55
CA TYR A 162 9.76 5.37 -13.10
C TYR A 162 9.29 6.31 -11.99
N GLY A 163 9.80 7.54 -12.01
CA GLY A 163 9.34 8.61 -11.13
C GLY A 163 9.50 9.97 -11.80
N ARG A 164 8.57 10.88 -11.52
CA ARG A 164 8.53 12.23 -12.13
C ARG A 164 9.69 13.13 -11.70
N THR A 165 10.18 12.96 -10.47
CA THR A 165 11.20 13.83 -9.87
C THR A 165 12.53 13.10 -9.78
N ALA A 166 13.55 13.58 -10.52
CA ALA A 166 14.84 12.91 -10.63
C ALA A 166 15.56 12.70 -9.29
N SER A 167 15.49 13.66 -8.35
CA SER A 167 16.07 13.49 -7.01
C SER A 167 15.40 12.36 -6.23
N HIS A 168 14.07 12.26 -6.25
CA HIS A 168 13.35 11.17 -5.58
C HIS A 168 13.64 9.80 -6.21
N VAL A 169 13.85 9.74 -7.53
CA VAL A 169 14.28 8.52 -8.21
C VAL A 169 15.68 8.11 -7.73
N LYS A 170 16.60 9.06 -7.62
CA LYS A 170 17.95 8.80 -7.10
C LYS A 170 17.90 8.24 -5.67
N ASP A 171 17.15 8.90 -4.78
CA ASP A 171 17.00 8.46 -3.38
C ASP A 171 16.37 7.05 -3.30
N TYR A 172 15.38 6.77 -4.14
CA TYR A 172 14.76 5.45 -4.24
C TYR A 172 15.76 4.39 -4.68
N VAL A 173 16.55 4.65 -5.74
CA VAL A 173 17.55 3.72 -6.24
C VAL A 173 18.61 3.43 -5.18
N GLU A 174 19.13 4.46 -4.52
CA GLU A 174 20.13 4.30 -3.46
C GLU A 174 19.61 3.45 -2.31
N ARG A 175 18.40 3.73 -1.82
CA ARG A 175 17.74 2.95 -0.77
C ARG A 175 17.54 1.49 -1.17
N MET A 176 17.00 1.24 -2.37
CA MET A 176 16.75 -0.12 -2.84
C MET A 176 18.05 -0.88 -3.10
N ALA A 177 19.11 -0.22 -3.58
CA ALA A 177 20.42 -0.83 -3.77
C ALA A 177 21.07 -1.26 -2.44
N GLN A 178 20.89 -0.47 -1.36
CA GLN A 178 21.33 -0.85 -0.01
C GLN A 178 20.66 -2.15 0.48
N ASP A 179 19.41 -2.39 0.06
CA ASP A 179 18.68 -3.63 0.34
C ASP A 179 19.01 -4.77 -0.64
N GLY A 180 19.98 -4.57 -1.55
CA GLY A 180 20.48 -5.57 -2.47
C GLY A 180 19.67 -5.74 -3.76
N PHE A 181 18.84 -4.76 -4.14
CA PHE A 181 18.08 -4.78 -5.39
C PHE A 181 18.89 -4.24 -6.57
N SER A 182 18.69 -4.83 -7.74
CA SER A 182 19.15 -4.30 -9.02
C SER A 182 18.06 -3.40 -9.61
N VAL A 183 18.25 -2.09 -9.55
CA VAL A 183 17.24 -1.12 -10.01
C VAL A 183 17.66 -0.49 -11.34
N THR A 184 16.80 -0.63 -12.36
CA THR A 184 16.91 0.09 -13.63
C THR A 184 15.97 1.29 -13.62
N ILE A 185 16.44 2.46 -14.02
CA ILE A 185 15.58 3.64 -14.18
C ILE A 185 14.98 3.62 -15.59
N ALA A 186 13.66 3.64 -15.70
CA ALA A 186 12.99 3.84 -16.98
C ALA A 186 12.91 5.34 -17.30
N PRO A 187 13.21 5.76 -18.55
CA PRO A 187 13.12 7.17 -18.95
C PRO A 187 11.68 7.67 -19.00
N ASP A 188 10.73 6.77 -19.30
CA ASP A 188 9.30 7.05 -19.37
C ASP A 188 8.48 5.78 -19.04
N ILE A 189 7.17 5.96 -18.86
CA ILE A 189 6.25 4.86 -18.53
C ILE A 189 6.13 3.88 -19.70
N ALA A 190 6.08 4.35 -20.95
CA ALA A 190 5.98 3.49 -22.11
C ALA A 190 7.15 2.50 -22.20
N THR A 191 8.38 2.93 -21.87
CA THR A 191 9.58 2.10 -21.81
C THR A 191 9.50 1.10 -20.65
N LEU A 192 8.98 1.51 -19.49
CA LEU A 192 8.71 0.61 -18.37
C LEU A 192 7.70 -0.48 -18.77
N MET A 193 6.58 -0.10 -19.38
CA MET A 193 5.54 -1.04 -19.84
C MET A 193 6.03 -1.99 -20.93
N LYS A 194 7.00 -1.57 -21.76
CA LYS A 194 7.69 -2.41 -22.74
C LYS A 194 8.71 -3.37 -22.13
N SER A 195 9.17 -3.15 -20.91
CA SER A 195 10.20 -3.99 -20.26
C SER A 195 9.67 -4.86 -19.13
N CYS A 196 8.46 -4.58 -18.63
CA CYS A 196 7.85 -5.29 -17.51
C CYS A 196 6.49 -5.89 -17.92
N ASN A 197 6.19 -7.07 -17.39
CA ASN A 197 4.88 -7.72 -17.47
C ASN A 197 4.20 -7.87 -16.10
N LEU A 198 4.87 -7.45 -15.03
CA LEU A 198 4.26 -7.22 -13.71
C LEU A 198 4.57 -5.80 -13.28
N VAL A 199 3.54 -4.96 -13.14
CA VAL A 199 3.70 -3.53 -12.86
C VAL A 199 2.85 -3.12 -11.66
N ILE A 200 3.41 -2.30 -10.78
CA ILE A 200 2.73 -1.75 -9.61
C ILE A 200 2.78 -0.23 -9.66
N THR A 201 1.63 0.43 -9.52
CA THR A 201 1.53 1.89 -9.45
C THR A 201 1.24 2.33 -8.02
N THR A 202 1.95 3.35 -7.53
CA THR A 202 1.83 3.83 -6.14
C THR A 202 1.86 5.37 -6.07
N THR A 203 1.16 6.03 -6.97
CA THR A 203 1.16 7.50 -7.10
C THR A 203 -0.18 8.11 -6.70
N PRO A 204 -0.19 9.36 -6.20
CA PRO A 204 -1.44 10.11 -5.97
C PRO A 204 -1.92 10.81 -7.25
N SER A 205 -1.75 10.19 -8.43
CA SER A 205 -2.12 10.85 -9.69
C SER A 205 -3.63 11.06 -9.80
N ASN A 206 -4.02 12.15 -10.46
CA ASN A 206 -5.42 12.47 -10.83
C ASN A 206 -5.64 12.32 -12.34
N ALA A 207 -4.73 11.63 -13.02
CA ALA A 207 -4.78 11.39 -14.46
C ALA A 207 -4.11 10.05 -14.78
N ALA A 208 -4.63 9.36 -15.80
CA ALA A 208 -4.05 8.12 -16.30
C ALA A 208 -2.54 8.27 -16.57
N LEU A 209 -1.78 7.32 -16.02
CA LEU A 209 -0.34 7.20 -16.19
C LEU A 209 0.02 6.06 -17.15
N ILE A 210 -0.68 4.93 -17.02
CA ILE A 210 -0.58 3.80 -17.95
C ILE A 210 -1.72 3.91 -18.96
N MET A 211 -1.38 4.15 -20.23
CA MET A 211 -2.34 4.21 -21.32
C MET A 211 -2.71 2.81 -21.81
N ALA A 212 -3.91 2.64 -22.36
CA ALA A 212 -4.36 1.33 -22.81
C ALA A 212 -3.44 0.70 -23.87
N ASP A 213 -2.92 1.51 -24.79
CA ASP A 213 -2.03 1.07 -25.88
C ASP A 213 -0.64 0.63 -25.40
N ASP A 214 -0.22 1.03 -24.20
CA ASP A 214 1.05 0.61 -23.61
C ASP A 214 0.96 -0.80 -22.98
N VAL A 215 -0.25 -1.31 -22.72
CA VAL A 215 -0.46 -2.59 -22.04
C VAL A 215 -0.53 -3.74 -23.05
N ARG A 216 0.44 -4.64 -22.93
CA ARG A 216 0.58 -5.84 -23.77
C ARG A 216 -0.17 -7.02 -23.17
N PRO A 217 -0.58 -8.01 -23.99
CA PRO A 217 -1.11 -9.28 -23.49
C PRO A 217 -0.12 -9.95 -22.51
N GLY A 218 -0.66 -10.52 -21.43
CA GLY A 218 0.14 -11.16 -20.39
C GLY A 218 0.78 -10.19 -19.38
N THR A 219 0.39 -8.91 -19.37
CA THR A 219 0.77 -7.96 -18.31
C THR A 219 -0.23 -8.00 -17.15
N HIS A 220 0.28 -8.14 -15.92
CA HIS A 220 -0.48 -7.93 -14.69
C HIS A 220 -0.15 -6.57 -14.08
N ILE A 221 -1.17 -5.82 -13.67
CA ILE A 221 -1.03 -4.49 -13.08
C ILE A 221 -1.72 -4.47 -11.71
N VAL A 222 -0.98 -4.02 -10.69
CA VAL A 222 -1.53 -3.76 -9.36
C VAL A 222 -1.54 -2.25 -9.12
N ALA A 223 -2.72 -1.63 -9.22
CA ALA A 223 -2.88 -0.19 -9.02
C ALA A 223 -3.21 0.15 -7.56
N MET A 224 -2.24 0.70 -6.83
CA MET A 224 -2.37 0.95 -5.39
C MET A 224 -2.71 2.39 -5.01
N GLY A 225 -2.46 3.35 -5.90
CA GLY A 225 -2.51 4.78 -5.57
C GLY A 225 -3.89 5.44 -5.71
N THR A 226 -4.80 4.83 -6.49
CA THR A 226 -6.18 5.34 -6.68
C THR A 226 -7.08 4.91 -5.52
N ASP A 227 -7.06 5.66 -4.42
CA ASP A 227 -7.78 5.33 -3.18
C ASP A 227 -8.90 6.29 -2.78
N ASN A 228 -9.07 7.40 -3.52
CA ASN A 228 -10.09 8.42 -3.33
C ASN A 228 -10.73 8.85 -4.65
N PRO A 229 -11.99 9.33 -4.65
CA PRO A 229 -12.63 9.90 -5.85
C PRO A 229 -11.76 10.99 -6.50
N GLY A 230 -11.64 10.96 -7.82
CA GLY A 230 -10.84 11.91 -8.60
C GLY A 230 -9.39 11.47 -8.83
N LYS A 231 -8.83 10.56 -8.02
CA LYS A 231 -7.55 9.92 -8.31
C LYS A 231 -7.71 8.95 -9.49
N GLN A 232 -6.66 8.85 -10.31
CA GLN A 232 -6.60 7.96 -11.45
C GLN A 232 -5.13 7.65 -11.78
N GLU A 233 -4.81 6.37 -11.99
CA GLU A 233 -3.50 5.93 -12.50
C GLU A 233 -3.59 5.13 -13.81
N LEU A 234 -4.75 4.54 -14.10
CA LEU A 234 -4.99 3.71 -15.28
C LEU A 234 -5.96 4.38 -16.24
N ASP A 235 -5.69 4.26 -17.52
CA ASP A 235 -6.62 4.63 -18.57
C ASP A 235 -7.90 3.76 -18.50
N ALA A 236 -9.07 4.40 -18.55
CA ALA A 236 -10.35 3.72 -18.49
C ALA A 236 -10.57 2.78 -19.69
N ALA A 237 -9.90 3.03 -20.82
CA ALA A 237 -9.93 2.15 -21.98
C ALA A 237 -9.30 0.76 -21.75
N LEU A 238 -8.68 0.52 -20.58
CA LEU A 238 -8.16 -0.80 -20.20
C LEU A 238 -9.23 -1.80 -19.73
N PHE A 239 -10.28 -1.33 -19.06
CA PHE A 239 -11.29 -2.21 -18.46
C PHE A 239 -12.19 -3.00 -19.41
N PRO A 240 -12.50 -2.55 -20.64
CA PRO A 240 -13.33 -3.34 -21.57
C PRO A 240 -12.55 -4.43 -22.35
N ARG A 241 -11.25 -4.60 -22.13
CA ARG A 241 -10.37 -5.50 -22.90
C ARG A 241 -10.48 -6.97 -22.47
#